data_AF-A0A5D2N347-F1
#
_entry.id   AF-A0A5D2N347-F1
#
_cell.length_a   1.000
_cell.length_b   1.000
_cell.length_c   1.000
_cell.angle_alpha   90.00
_cell.angle_beta   90.00
_cell.angle_gamma   90.00
#
_symmetry.space_group_name_H-M   'P 1'
#
loop_
_entity.id
_entity.type
_entity.pdbx_description
1 polymer ?
#
loop_
_entity_poly.entity_id
_entity_poly.type
_entity_poly.pdbx_seq_one_letter_code
_entity_poly.pdbx_strand_id
1 'polypeptide(L)'
;MGFQSKESSLQAENTVDDDDDDDDVMEDFNGEESESGPKSDMKEGLINKLKYISWPENVDWMHGLPLDTDQEKKVDVNDDSARQLMFYTQALEGTRLAFEKFQSMGASFKRRRAGVGSKRPKRGKSKEAKRIAKEVQAEKLKERAKQKKQEIEAVKKWRKQRQQNSF
;
A
#
# COMPACT_ATOMS: atom_id res chain seq x y z
N MET A 1 -38.04 45.10 -22.80
CA MET A 1 -37.93 44.09 -21.73
C MET A 1 -36.62 44.35 -21.00
N GLY A 2 -36.69 45.05 -19.87
CA GLY A 2 -35.51 45.42 -19.08
C GLY A 2 -35.10 44.26 -18.18
N PHE A 3 -33.84 43.84 -18.27
CA PHE A 3 -33.24 42.91 -17.33
C PHE A 3 -32.89 43.66 -16.05
N GLN A 4 -33.54 43.29 -14.95
CA GLN A 4 -33.21 43.77 -13.61
C GLN A 4 -32.00 43.00 -13.10
N SER A 5 -30.88 43.71 -12.90
CA SER A 5 -29.70 43.21 -12.21
C SER A 5 -30.05 42.96 -10.74
N LYS A 6 -30.00 41.70 -10.30
CA LYS A 6 -29.91 41.34 -8.88
C LYS A 6 -28.45 41.07 -8.57
N GLU A 7 -27.78 42.05 -7.99
CA GLU A 7 -26.47 41.88 -7.36
C GLU A 7 -26.67 41.04 -6.09
N SER A 8 -26.24 39.77 -6.14
CA SER A 8 -26.08 38.97 -4.93
C SER A 8 -24.73 39.32 -4.31
N SER A 9 -24.79 39.93 -3.13
CA SER A 9 -23.67 40.14 -2.23
C SER A 9 -22.89 38.84 -2.05
N LEU A 10 -21.69 38.76 -2.65
CA LEU A 10 -20.70 37.74 -2.33
C LEU A 10 -20.02 38.20 -1.04
N GLN A 11 -20.36 37.52 0.05
CA GLN A 11 -19.61 37.59 1.29
C GLN A 11 -18.22 37.01 1.03
N ALA A 12 -17.21 37.78 1.42
CA ALA A 12 -15.80 37.46 1.30
C ALA A 12 -15.52 36.05 1.87
N GLU A 13 -15.03 35.18 1.00
CA GLU A 13 -14.32 33.98 1.44
C GLU A 13 -13.00 34.44 2.09
N ASN A 14 -12.85 34.18 3.38
CA ASN A 14 -11.55 34.25 4.01
C ASN A 14 -10.75 33.06 3.48
N THR A 15 -9.97 33.29 2.43
CA THR A 15 -8.81 32.45 2.10
C THR A 15 -7.85 32.60 3.28
N VAL A 16 -7.89 31.64 4.20
CA VAL A 16 -6.74 31.39 5.07
C VAL A 16 -5.72 30.71 4.18
N ASP A 17 -4.70 31.46 3.79
CA ASP A 17 -3.47 30.91 3.25
C ASP A 17 -2.85 30.02 4.34
N ASP A 18 -3.03 28.70 4.20
CA ASP A 18 -2.26 27.67 4.91
C ASP A 18 -0.87 27.60 4.26
N ASP A 19 -0.06 28.65 4.46
CA ASP A 19 1.38 28.59 4.26
C ASP A 19 2.03 28.03 5.54
N ASP A 20 1.73 26.76 5.85
CA ASP A 20 2.55 25.95 6.73
C ASP A 20 3.60 25.26 5.86
N ASP A 21 4.60 26.04 5.40
CA ASP A 21 5.91 25.51 5.00
C ASP A 21 6.61 24.98 6.27
N ASP A 22 6.14 23.81 6.75
CA ASP A 22 6.93 22.95 7.62
C ASP A 22 8.05 22.36 6.75
N ASP A 23 9.16 23.09 6.67
CA ASP A 23 10.48 22.57 6.32
C ASP A 23 10.83 21.46 7.32
N ASP A 24 10.29 20.26 7.11
CA ASP A 24 10.80 19.02 7.66
C ASP A 24 12.23 18.87 7.16
N VAL A 25 13.19 19.40 7.93
CA VAL A 25 14.61 19.10 7.82
C VAL A 25 14.72 17.58 7.91
N MET A 26 14.79 16.95 6.74
CA MET A 26 15.16 15.56 6.58
C MET A 26 16.55 15.42 7.19
N GLU A 27 16.58 15.00 8.45
CA GLU A 27 17.80 14.56 9.11
C GLU A 27 18.33 13.43 8.24
N ASP A 28 19.42 13.71 7.54
CA ASP A 28 20.09 12.80 6.63
C ASP A 28 20.55 11.61 7.47
N PHE A 29 19.65 10.62 7.58
CA PHE A 29 19.93 9.34 8.19
C PHE A 29 20.92 8.66 7.27
N ASN A 30 22.19 9.00 7.47
CA ASN A 30 23.34 8.30 6.94
C ASN A 30 23.32 6.92 7.60
N GLY A 31 22.42 6.07 7.12
CA GLY A 31 22.36 4.67 7.45
C GLY A 31 23.69 4.11 7.02
N GLU A 32 24.53 3.83 8.00
CA GLU A 32 25.81 3.18 7.82
C GLU A 32 25.64 2.06 6.79
N GLU A 33 26.31 2.25 5.66
CA GLU A 33 26.35 1.31 4.56
C GLU A 33 26.94 0.03 5.15
N SER A 34 26.05 -0.90 5.53
CA SER A 34 26.46 -2.17 6.09
C SER A 34 27.36 -2.83 5.06
N GLU A 35 28.66 -2.91 5.38
CA GLU A 35 29.70 -3.46 4.53
C GLU A 35 29.18 -4.70 3.82
N SER A 36 29.14 -4.62 2.50
CA SER A 36 28.70 -5.72 1.66
C SER A 36 29.70 -6.88 1.81
N GLY A 37 29.38 -7.83 2.69
CA GLY A 37 30.03 -9.13 2.71
C GLY A 37 29.93 -9.82 1.33
N PRO A 38 30.70 -10.89 1.11
CA PRO A 38 30.81 -11.54 -0.19
C PRO A 38 29.42 -11.97 -0.70
N LYS A 39 28.99 -11.41 -1.83
CA LYS A 39 27.68 -11.68 -2.47
C LYS A 39 27.46 -13.16 -2.82
N SER A 40 28.51 -13.99 -2.85
CA SER A 40 28.43 -15.43 -3.10
C SER A 40 27.58 -16.16 -2.06
N ASP A 41 27.77 -15.82 -0.78
CA ASP A 41 27.18 -16.57 0.33
C ASP A 41 25.68 -16.24 0.47
N MET A 42 25.31 -15.03 0.05
CA MET A 42 23.91 -14.58 -0.01
C MET A 42 23.08 -15.39 -1.00
N LYS A 43 23.63 -15.70 -2.19
CA LYS A 43 22.93 -16.52 -3.19
C LYS A 43 22.63 -17.91 -2.66
N GLU A 44 23.61 -18.54 -2.01
CA GLU A 44 23.45 -19.86 -1.41
C GLU A 44 22.46 -19.85 -0.25
N GLY A 45 22.51 -18.81 0.59
CA GLY A 45 21.51 -18.58 1.64
C GLY A 45 20.08 -18.48 1.09
N LEU A 46 19.88 -17.75 -0.01
CA LEU A 46 18.59 -17.65 -0.69
C LEU A 46 18.13 -19.00 -1.25
N ILE A 47 19.01 -19.76 -1.90
CA ILE A 47 18.69 -21.09 -2.44
C ILE A 47 18.32 -22.05 -1.32
N ASN A 48 19.07 -22.05 -0.21
CA ASN A 48 18.79 -22.90 0.94
C ASN A 48 17.43 -22.57 1.58
N LYS A 49 17.10 -21.27 1.69
CA LYS A 49 15.80 -20.84 2.17
C LYS A 49 14.67 -21.18 1.19
N LEU A 50 14.91 -21.06 -0.11
CA LEU A 50 13.95 -21.44 -1.14
C LEU A 50 13.64 -22.94 -1.05
N LYS A 51 14.66 -23.80 -0.91
CA LYS A 51 14.49 -25.24 -0.71
C LYS A 51 13.65 -25.58 0.52
N TYR A 52 13.73 -24.78 1.58
CA TYR A 52 12.94 -24.98 2.79
C TYR A 52 11.47 -24.59 2.64
N ILE A 53 11.17 -23.58 1.80
CA ILE A 53 9.80 -23.03 1.63
C ILE A 53 9.10 -23.64 0.40
N SER A 54 9.87 -24.14 -0.58
CA SER A 54 9.33 -24.71 -1.82
C SER A 54 8.47 -25.93 -1.55
N TRP A 55 7.43 -26.10 -2.36
CA TRP A 55 6.65 -27.33 -2.37
C TRP A 55 7.54 -28.53 -2.73
N PRO A 56 7.24 -29.73 -2.19
CA PRO A 56 7.86 -30.98 -2.65
C PRO A 56 7.66 -31.17 -4.16
N GLU A 57 8.64 -31.78 -4.83
CA GLU A 57 8.64 -31.93 -6.29
C GLU A 57 7.50 -32.81 -6.82
N ASN A 58 6.89 -33.65 -5.98
CA ASN A 58 5.84 -34.60 -6.32
C ASN A 58 4.42 -34.12 -5.99
N VAL A 59 4.21 -32.84 -5.74
CA VAL A 59 2.88 -32.29 -5.44
C VAL A 59 2.04 -32.18 -6.70
N ASP A 60 0.77 -32.60 -6.62
CA ASP A 60 -0.18 -32.44 -7.71
C ASP A 60 -0.30 -30.97 -8.11
N TRP A 61 -0.30 -30.72 -9.42
CA TRP A 61 -0.41 -29.37 -9.97
C TRP A 61 -1.63 -28.59 -9.44
N MET A 62 -2.71 -29.28 -9.07
CA MET A 62 -3.92 -28.68 -8.50
C MET A 62 -3.69 -27.89 -7.20
N HIS A 63 -2.65 -28.21 -6.43
CA HIS A 63 -2.37 -27.52 -5.17
C HIS A 63 -1.74 -26.14 -5.36
N GLY A 64 -0.93 -25.95 -6.41
CA GLY A 64 -0.29 -24.67 -6.70
C GLY A 64 -0.95 -23.90 -7.83
N LEU A 65 -1.50 -24.61 -8.82
CA LEU A 65 -1.94 -24.07 -10.11
C LEU A 65 -0.93 -23.12 -10.79
N PRO A 66 0.41 -23.32 -10.68
CA PRO A 66 1.37 -22.44 -11.33
C PRO A 66 1.32 -22.63 -12.84
N LEU A 67 1.45 -21.53 -13.57
CA LEU A 67 1.60 -21.50 -15.02
C LEU A 67 2.61 -20.43 -15.37
N ASP A 68 3.65 -20.85 -16.05
CA ASP A 68 4.69 -19.96 -16.56
C ASP A 68 4.38 -19.64 -18.02
N THR A 69 4.47 -18.36 -18.35
CA THR A 69 4.22 -17.82 -19.69
C THR A 69 5.41 -16.95 -20.05
N ASP A 70 6.17 -17.39 -21.04
CA ASP A 70 7.34 -16.65 -21.50
C ASP A 70 6.89 -15.45 -22.33
N GLN A 71 7.17 -14.25 -21.83
CA GLN A 71 6.92 -13.02 -22.58
C GLN A 71 8.17 -12.63 -23.35
N GLU A 72 8.13 -12.78 -24.67
CA GLU A 72 9.28 -12.43 -25.53
C GLU A 72 9.36 -10.94 -25.87
N LYS A 73 8.26 -10.19 -25.73
CA LYS A 73 8.19 -8.79 -26.18
C LYS A 73 8.74 -7.85 -25.11
N LYS A 74 9.77 -7.08 -25.47
CA LYS A 74 10.24 -5.95 -24.67
C LYS A 74 9.23 -4.80 -24.77
N VAL A 75 8.71 -4.37 -23.62
CA VAL A 75 7.69 -3.32 -23.51
C VAL A 75 8.32 -2.10 -22.86
N ASP A 76 8.00 -0.91 -23.36
CA ASP A 76 8.36 0.32 -22.66
C ASP A 76 7.55 0.42 -21.37
N VAL A 77 8.23 0.55 -20.23
CA VAL A 77 7.59 0.66 -18.92
C VAL A 77 6.80 1.95 -18.81
N ASN A 78 7.16 3.02 -19.53
CA ASN A 78 6.48 4.31 -19.44
C ASN A 78 5.21 4.39 -20.30
N ASP A 79 5.04 3.47 -21.27
CA ASP A 79 3.77 3.31 -21.98
C ASP A 79 2.83 2.40 -21.20
N ASP A 80 2.02 3.03 -20.35
CA ASP A 80 1.05 2.31 -19.51
C ASP A 80 0.06 1.48 -20.33
N SER A 81 -0.32 1.93 -21.54
CA SER A 81 -1.30 1.21 -22.36
C SER A 81 -0.72 -0.08 -22.92
N ALA A 82 0.50 -0.02 -23.47
CA ALA A 82 1.20 -1.20 -23.96
C ALA A 82 1.52 -2.19 -22.83
N ARG A 83 1.95 -1.67 -21.68
CA ARG A 83 2.24 -2.49 -20.48
C ARG A 83 1.00 -3.21 -19.97
N GLN A 84 -0.14 -2.52 -19.86
CA GLN A 84 -1.40 -3.15 -19.44
C GLN A 84 -1.86 -4.22 -20.44
N LEU A 85 -1.78 -3.92 -21.75
CA LEU A 85 -2.13 -4.88 -22.78
C LEU A 85 -1.31 -6.17 -22.63
N MET A 86 -0.02 -6.06 -22.31
CA MET A 86 0.87 -7.20 -22.15
C MET A 86 0.56 -8.06 -20.92
N PHE A 87 0.14 -7.45 -19.80
CA PHE A 87 -0.39 -8.20 -18.66
C PHE A 87 -1.69 -8.93 -19.01
N TYR A 88 -2.59 -8.29 -19.77
CA TYR A 88 -3.83 -8.94 -20.21
C TYR A 88 -3.56 -10.10 -21.17
N THR A 89 -2.64 -9.95 -22.13
CA THR A 89 -2.30 -11.04 -23.06
C THR A 89 -1.64 -12.20 -22.33
N GLN A 90 -0.73 -11.92 -21.39
CA GLN A 90 -0.10 -12.96 -20.55
C GLN A 90 -1.12 -13.73 -19.72
N ALA A 91 -2.03 -13.02 -19.05
CA ALA A 91 -3.10 -13.65 -18.30
C ALA A 91 -4.00 -14.48 -19.21
N LEU A 92 -4.33 -13.97 -20.41
CA LEU A 92 -5.16 -14.67 -21.38
C LEU A 92 -4.48 -15.96 -21.86
N GLU A 93 -3.20 -15.93 -22.22
CA GLU A 93 -2.41 -17.10 -22.62
C GLU A 93 -2.32 -18.11 -21.48
N GLY A 94 -1.99 -17.67 -20.27
CA GLY A 94 -1.97 -18.53 -19.08
C GLY A 94 -3.33 -19.19 -18.84
N THR A 95 -4.44 -18.46 -18.95
CA THR A 95 -5.78 -19.07 -18.78
C THR A 95 -6.13 -20.09 -19.85
N ARG A 96 -5.62 -19.95 -21.08
CA ARG A 96 -5.82 -20.95 -22.15
C ARG A 96 -5.09 -22.25 -21.81
N LEU A 97 -3.82 -22.17 -21.41
CA LEU A 97 -3.04 -23.33 -20.96
C LEU A 97 -3.67 -23.99 -19.73
N ALA A 98 -4.13 -23.20 -18.77
CA ALA A 98 -4.85 -23.69 -17.60
C ALA A 98 -6.08 -24.50 -18.03
N PHE A 99 -6.88 -23.93 -18.94
CA PHE A 99 -8.12 -24.51 -19.40
C PHE A 99 -7.90 -25.86 -20.10
N GLU A 100 -6.91 -25.96 -20.97
CA GLU A 100 -6.53 -27.22 -21.62
C GLU A 100 -6.13 -28.29 -20.60
N LYS A 101 -5.32 -27.91 -19.61
CA LYS A 101 -4.91 -28.84 -18.54
C LYS A 101 -6.07 -29.25 -17.63
N PHE A 102 -7.01 -28.34 -17.36
CA PHE A 102 -8.24 -28.69 -16.63
C PHE A 102 -9.14 -29.63 -17.43
N GLN A 103 -9.22 -29.46 -18.75
CA GLN A 103 -9.97 -30.37 -19.62
C GLN A 103 -9.35 -31.77 -19.66
N SER A 104 -8.02 -31.88 -19.78
CA SER A 104 -7.36 -33.18 -19.80
C SER A 104 -7.54 -33.95 -18.49
N MET A 105 -7.67 -33.24 -17.37
CA MET A 105 -8.02 -33.81 -16.06
C MET A 105 -9.55 -34.04 -15.88
N GLY A 106 -10.40 -33.69 -16.85
CA GLY A 106 -11.85 -33.84 -16.75
C GLY A 106 -12.53 -32.89 -15.76
N ALA A 107 -11.85 -31.82 -15.34
CA ALA A 107 -12.35 -30.90 -14.32
C ALA A 107 -13.21 -29.77 -14.92
N SER A 108 -14.26 -29.38 -14.19
CA SER A 108 -15.13 -28.28 -14.58
C SER A 108 -14.45 -26.92 -14.37
N PHE A 109 -14.10 -26.23 -15.46
CA PHE A 109 -13.46 -24.91 -15.39
C PHE A 109 -14.46 -23.73 -15.28
N LYS A 110 -15.59 -23.81 -16.00
CA LYS A 110 -16.56 -22.70 -16.03
C LYS A 110 -17.36 -22.66 -14.73
N ARG A 111 -17.46 -21.48 -14.13
CA ARG A 111 -18.35 -21.24 -12.98
C ARG A 111 -19.80 -21.54 -13.38
N ARG A 112 -20.45 -22.48 -12.68
CA ARG A 112 -21.89 -22.74 -12.80
C ARG A 112 -22.65 -21.45 -12.52
N ARG A 113 -23.68 -21.12 -13.32
CA ARG A 113 -24.53 -19.95 -13.06
C ARG A 113 -25.09 -20.05 -11.64
N ALA A 114 -25.11 -18.89 -10.96
CA ALA A 114 -25.05 -18.78 -9.52
C ALA A 114 -26.14 -19.56 -8.77
N GLY A 115 -25.71 -20.48 -7.90
CA GLY A 115 -26.40 -20.79 -6.65
C GLY A 115 -25.85 -19.91 -5.53
N VAL A 116 -26.65 -19.74 -4.47
CA VAL A 116 -26.53 -18.81 -3.32
C VAL A 116 -25.20 -18.86 -2.52
N GLY A 117 -24.23 -19.72 -2.89
CA GLY A 117 -22.98 -19.94 -2.14
C GLY A 117 -21.78 -19.04 -2.47
N SER A 118 -21.77 -18.32 -3.61
CA SER A 118 -20.58 -17.54 -4.02
C SER A 118 -20.61 -16.12 -3.43
N LYS A 119 -20.02 -15.93 -2.25
CA LYS A 119 -19.77 -14.60 -1.67
C LYS A 119 -18.75 -13.85 -2.53
N ARG A 120 -19.21 -12.96 -3.42
CA ARG A 120 -18.32 -12.03 -4.14
C ARG A 120 -17.69 -11.04 -3.15
N PRO A 121 -16.38 -10.74 -3.24
CA PRO A 121 -15.78 -9.70 -2.41
C PRO A 121 -16.46 -8.36 -2.70
N LYS A 122 -17.23 -7.85 -1.71
CA LYS A 122 -17.96 -6.58 -1.82
C LYS A 122 -17.00 -5.43 -1.56
N ARG A 123 -17.04 -4.41 -2.42
CA ARG A 123 -16.28 -3.14 -2.32
C ARG A 123 -16.51 -2.31 -1.04
N GLY A 124 -17.42 -2.72 -0.16
CA GLY A 124 -17.72 -2.02 1.10
C GLY A 124 -16.59 -2.15 2.14
N LYS A 125 -16.00 -3.33 2.27
CA LYS A 125 -14.98 -3.62 3.30
C LYS A 125 -13.72 -2.74 3.19
N SER A 126 -13.35 -2.35 1.96
CA SER A 126 -12.20 -1.46 1.72
C SER A 126 -12.47 0.00 2.08
N LYS A 127 -13.74 0.44 2.12
CA LYS A 127 -14.09 1.79 2.56
C LYS A 127 -14.04 1.92 4.08
N GLU A 128 -14.50 0.90 4.79
CA GLU A 128 -14.44 0.84 6.27
C GLU A 128 -12.99 0.81 6.77
N ALA A 129 -12.14 -0.04 6.18
CA ALA A 129 -10.71 -0.08 6.53
C ALA A 129 -10.01 1.29 6.33
N LYS A 130 -10.34 2.01 5.25
CA LYS A 130 -9.81 3.36 5.00
C LYS A 130 -10.30 4.40 6.01
N ARG A 131 -11.55 4.28 6.48
CA ARG A 131 -12.09 5.17 7.53
C ARG A 131 -11.39 4.94 8.87
N ILE A 132 -11.28 3.68 9.29
CA ILE A 132 -10.62 3.29 10.54
C ILE A 132 -9.14 3.73 10.53
N ALA A 133 -8.44 3.55 9.40
CA ALA A 133 -7.04 3.98 9.28
C ALA A 133 -6.87 5.49 9.48
N LYS A 134 -7.76 6.31 8.91
CA LYS A 134 -7.75 7.77 9.10
C LYS A 134 -8.04 8.18 10.55
N GLU A 135 -8.97 7.47 11.19
CA GLU A 135 -9.32 7.72 12.59
C GLU A 135 -8.15 7.41 13.54
N VAL A 136 -7.46 6.27 13.33
CA VAL A 136 -6.28 5.88 14.11
C VAL A 136 -5.13 6.88 13.94
N GLN A 137 -4.91 7.41 12.74
CA GLN A 137 -3.87 8.44 12.50
C GLN A 137 -4.18 9.73 13.25
N ALA A 138 -5.43 10.19 13.19
CA ALA A 138 -5.87 11.40 13.89
C ALA A 138 -5.76 11.24 15.42
N GLU A 139 -6.08 10.06 15.95
CA GLU A 139 -5.96 9.76 17.38
C GLU A 139 -4.50 9.77 17.85
N LYS A 140 -3.59 9.14 17.09
CA LYS A 140 -2.15 9.15 17.39
C LYS A 140 -1.56 10.57 17.39
N LEU A 141 -1.97 11.43 16.46
CA LEU A 141 -1.56 12.83 16.43
C LEU A 141 -2.03 13.59 17.67
N LYS A 142 -3.29 13.39 18.08
CA LYS A 142 -3.85 13.99 19.30
C LYS A 142 -3.13 13.51 20.56
N GLU A 143 -2.77 12.23 20.63
CA GLU A 143 -2.04 11.66 21.75
C GLU A 143 -0.62 12.25 21.86
N ARG A 144 0.11 12.31 20.74
CA ARG A 144 1.43 12.95 20.68
C ARG A 144 1.38 14.42 21.09
N ALA A 145 0.36 15.16 20.64
CA ALA A 145 0.18 16.55 21.04
C ALA A 145 -0.07 16.70 22.56
N LYS A 146 -0.83 15.79 23.17
CA LYS A 146 -1.04 15.76 24.63
C LYS A 146 0.25 15.44 25.38
N GLN A 147 1.03 14.46 24.91
CA GLN A 147 2.33 14.09 25.50
C GLN A 147 3.30 15.29 25.45
N LYS A 148 3.47 15.93 24.29
CA LYS A 148 4.30 17.14 24.15
C LYS A 148 3.86 18.27 25.10
N LYS A 149 2.55 18.49 25.28
CA LYS A 149 2.04 19.49 26.23
C LYS A 149 2.41 19.15 27.67
N GLN A 150 2.23 17.89 28.07
CA GLN A 150 2.59 17.42 29.42
C GLN A 150 4.09 17.56 29.69
N GLU A 151 4.94 17.24 28.72
CA GLU A 151 6.39 17.41 28.80
C GLU A 151 6.78 18.89 28.98
N ILE A 152 6.18 19.79 28.19
CA ILE A 152 6.42 21.24 28.31
C ILE A 152 5.98 21.75 29.69
N GLU A 153 4.82 21.32 30.19
CA GLU A 153 4.35 21.68 31.52
C GLU A 153 5.27 21.16 32.63
N ALA A 154 5.75 19.93 32.51
CA ALA A 154 6.72 19.36 33.45
C ALA A 154 8.01 20.20 33.47
N VAL A 155 8.59 20.50 32.30
CA VAL A 155 9.80 21.33 32.21
C VAL A 155 9.57 22.74 32.77
N LYS A 156 8.40 23.35 32.52
CA LYS A 156 8.05 24.65 33.13
C LYS A 156 7.99 24.60 34.65
N LYS A 157 7.41 23.53 35.22
CA LYS A 157 7.39 23.33 36.69
C LYS A 157 8.80 23.21 37.26
N TRP A 158 9.67 22.41 36.63
CA TRP A 158 11.07 22.27 37.02
C TRP A 158 11.84 23.60 36.95
N ARG A 159 11.65 24.39 35.89
CA ARG A 159 12.26 25.73 35.76
C ARG A 159 11.81 26.66 36.89
N LYS A 160 10.51 26.68 37.20
CA LYS A 160 9.95 27.50 38.27
C LYS A 160 10.48 27.09 39.65
N GLN A 161 10.61 25.77 39.89
CA GLN A 161 11.15 25.26 41.15
C GLN A 161 12.65 25.57 41.31
N ARG A 162 13.45 25.49 40.24
CA ARG A 162 14.86 25.91 40.28
C ARG A 162 15.03 27.41 40.54
N GLN A 163 14.16 28.26 39.99
CA GLN A 163 14.18 29.69 40.28
C GLN A 163 13.82 30.01 41.74
N GLN A 164 12.95 29.21 42.36
CA GLN A 164 12.55 29.39 43.78
C GLN A 164 13.60 28.84 44.75
N ASN A 165 14.31 27.77 44.39
CA ASN A 165 15.39 27.18 45.20
C ASN A 165 16.76 27.84 44.97
N SER A 166 16.87 28.82 44.07
CA SER A 166 18.09 29.62 43.86
C SER A 166 18.08 30.82 44.82
N PHE A 167 18.31 30.54 46.10
CA PHE A 167 18.77 31.47 47.14
C PHE A 167 19.81 30.75 47.99
#